data_AF-A0A8S1D2G5-F1
#
_entry.id   AF-A0A8S1D2G5-F1
#
_cell.length_a   1.000
_cell.length_b   1.000
_cell.length_c   1.000
_cell.angle_alpha   90.00
_cell.angle_beta   90.00
_cell.angle_gamma   90.00
#
_symmetry.space_group_name_H-M   'P 1'
#
loop_
_entity.id
_entity.type
_entity.pdbx_description
1 polymer ?
#
loop_
_entity_poly.entity_id
_entity_poly.type
_entity_poly.pdbx_seq_one_letter_code
_entity_poly.pdbx_strand_id
1 'polypeptide(L)' 'YPELNPMIMRRFEEPGDPERAFELVHKSNGLEQTRFLARKYNMEATRLANSLAESPFQKALVTAADMIINRMK' A
#
# COMPACT_ATOMS: atom_id res chain seq x y z
N TYR A 1 -3.16 6.30 -17.05
CA TYR A 1 -1.80 6.03 -17.53
C TYR A 1 -1.71 4.66 -18.21
N PRO A 2 -2.45 4.40 -19.31
CA PRO A 2 -2.34 3.14 -20.05
C PRO A 2 -0.94 2.88 -20.61
N GLU A 3 -0.14 3.94 -20.79
CA GLU A 3 1.24 3.90 -21.27
C GLU A 3 2.16 3.10 -20.33
N LEU A 4 1.78 2.98 -19.05
CA LEU A 4 2.52 2.18 -18.07
C LEU A 4 2.40 0.67 -18.35
N ASN A 5 1.29 0.22 -18.93
CA ASN A 5 1.01 -1.20 -19.16
C ASN A 5 2.07 -1.89 -20.04
N PRO A 6 2.44 -1.38 -21.23
CA PRO A 6 3.49 -1.99 -22.03
C PRO A 6 4.86 -1.97 -21.33
N MET A 7 5.17 -0.95 -20.52
CA MET A 7 6.41 -0.92 -19.70
C MET A 7 6.41 -2.04 -18.66
N ILE A 8 5.29 -2.25 -17.96
CA ILE A 8 5.11 -3.32 -16.99
C ILE A 8 5.24 -4.70 -17.66
N MET A 9 4.60 -4.90 -18.82
CA MET A 9 4.64 -6.18 -19.55
C MET A 9 6.06 -6.59 -19.95
N ARG A 10 6.91 -5.62 -20.31
CA ARG A 10 8.33 -5.83 -20.61
C ARG A 10 9.26 -5.61 -19.41
N ARG A 11 8.71 -5.59 -18.19
CA ARG A 11 9.48 -5.48 -16.93
C ARG A 11 10.42 -4.28 -16.86
N PHE A 12 10.08 -3.18 -17.52
CA PHE A 12 10.91 -1.96 -17.58
C PHE A 12 12.31 -2.20 -18.19
N GLU A 13 12.44 -3.15 -19.12
CA GLU A 13 13.73 -3.55 -19.71
C GLU A 13 14.28 -2.55 -20.73
N GLU A 14 13.46 -1.63 -21.26
CA GLU A 14 13.92 -0.64 -22.25
C GLU A 14 14.58 0.58 -21.58
N PRO A 15 15.59 1.19 -22.23
CA PRO A 15 16.20 2.42 -21.73
C PRO A 15 15.16 3.52 -21.52
N GLY A 16 15.12 4.10 -20.31
CA GLY A 16 14.20 5.17 -19.96
C GLY A 16 12.86 4.71 -19.35
N ASP A 17 12.59 3.41 -19.31
CA ASP A 17 11.37 2.87 -18.71
C ASP A 17 11.24 3.21 -17.21
N PRO A 18 12.28 3.04 -16.37
CA PRO A 18 12.17 3.38 -14.95
C PRO A 18 11.83 4.86 -14.72
N GLU A 19 12.51 5.76 -15.42
CA GLU A 19 12.32 7.21 -15.30
C GLU A 19 10.91 7.60 -15.74
N ARG A 20 10.48 7.09 -16.89
CA ARG A 20 9.16 7.40 -17.43
C ARG A 20 8.05 6.82 -16.56
N ALA A 21 8.19 5.58 -16.09
CA ALA A 21 7.26 4.96 -15.17
C ALA A 21 7.14 5.76 -13.87
N PHE A 22 8.26 6.21 -13.31
CA PHE A 22 8.30 7.05 -12.12
C PHE A 22 7.53 8.36 -12.31
N GLU A 23 7.75 9.06 -13.43
CA GLU A 23 6.99 10.28 -13.76
C GLU A 23 5.47 10.02 -13.87
N LEU A 24 5.07 8.95 -14.57
CA LEU A 24 3.66 8.63 -14.77
C LEU A 24 3.00 8.26 -13.44
N VAL A 25 3.69 7.53 -12.55
CA VAL A 25 3.23 7.23 -11.20
C VAL A 25 3.03 8.51 -10.38
N HIS A 26 3.96 9.48 -10.47
CA HIS A 26 3.86 10.74 -9.73
C HIS A 26 2.79 11.69 -10.27
N LYS A 27 2.56 11.70 -11.59
CA LYS A 27 1.46 12.45 -12.20
C LYS A 27 0.11 11.78 -11.91
N SER A 28 0.11 10.50 -11.57
CA SER A 28 -1.10 9.77 -11.20
C SER A 28 -1.52 9.99 -9.75
N ASN A 29 -2.78 9.70 -9.46
CA ASN A 29 -3.27 9.61 -8.09
C ASN A 29 -3.03 8.22 -7.47
N GLY A 30 -2.23 7.35 -8.11
CA GLY A 30 -2.04 5.96 -7.68
C GLY A 30 -1.41 5.83 -6.29
N LEU A 31 -0.46 6.71 -5.96
CA LEU A 31 0.16 6.73 -4.62
C LEU A 31 -0.84 7.12 -3.53
N GLU A 32 -1.70 8.11 -3.80
CA GLU A 32 -2.73 8.55 -2.87
C GLU A 32 -3.80 7.47 -2.68
N GLN A 33 -4.29 6.88 -3.78
CA GLN A 33 -5.24 5.78 -3.73
C GLN A 33 -4.69 4.57 -2.96
N THR A 34 -3.41 4.24 -3.16
CA THR A 34 -2.76 3.15 -2.42
C THR A 34 -2.67 3.47 -0.92
N ARG A 35 -2.30 4.70 -0.55
CA ARG A 35 -2.32 5.15 0.86
C ARG A 35 -3.73 5.10 1.46
N PHE A 36 -4.73 5.52 0.72
CA PHE A 36 -6.13 5.47 1.13
C PHE A 36 -6.58 4.02 1.38
N LEU A 37 -6.32 3.11 0.44
CA LEU A 37 -6.65 1.69 0.59
C LEU A 37 -5.92 1.06 1.77
N ALA A 38 -4.63 1.34 1.94
CA ALA A 38 -3.85 0.86 3.09
C ALA A 38 -4.50 1.27 4.42
N ARG A 39 -4.84 2.56 4.58
CA ARG A 39 -5.54 3.07 5.78
C ARG A 39 -6.89 2.38 5.98
N LYS A 40 -7.70 2.24 4.92
CA LYS A 40 -9.00 1.57 4.98
C LYS A 40 -8.87 0.12 5.46
N TYR A 41 -7.92 -0.64 4.92
CA TYR A 41 -7.70 -2.03 5.33
C TYR A 41 -7.12 -2.15 6.74
N ASN A 42 -6.25 -1.23 7.15
CA ASN A 42 -5.77 -1.18 8.55
C ASN A 42 -6.93 -0.93 9.53
N MET A 43 -7.80 0.05 9.25
CA MET A 43 -8.97 0.32 10.10
C MET A 43 -9.86 -0.91 10.23
N GLU A 44 -10.09 -1.62 9.13
CA GLU A 44 -10.90 -2.84 9.14
C GLU A 44 -10.20 -3.99 9.88
N ALA A 45 -8.89 -4.16 9.73
CA ALA A 45 -8.11 -5.13 10.49
C ALA A 45 -8.17 -4.86 11.99
N THR A 46 -8.03 -3.61 12.42
CA THR A 46 -8.18 -3.19 13.81
C THR A 46 -9.60 -3.43 14.33
N ARG A 47 -10.63 -3.13 13.52
CA ARG A 47 -12.03 -3.42 13.85
C ARG A 47 -12.26 -4.92 14.09
N LEU A 48 -11.73 -5.77 13.20
CA LEU A 48 -11.83 -7.23 13.33
C LEU A 48 -11.05 -7.74 14.54
N ALA A 49 -9.84 -7.25 14.78
CA ALA A 49 -9.06 -7.60 15.97
C ALA A 49 -9.80 -7.25 17.27
N ASN A 50 -10.47 -6.09 17.33
CA ASN A 50 -11.27 -5.67 18.49
C ASN A 50 -12.55 -6.50 18.70
N SER A 51 -12.95 -7.35 17.75
CA SER A 51 -14.07 -8.27 17.93
C SER A 51 -13.70 -9.56 18.68
N LEU A 52 -12.39 -9.81 18.87
CA LEU A 52 -11.88 -10.96 19.62
C LEU A 52 -11.92 -10.70 21.13
N ALA A 53 -11.92 -11.78 21.92
CA ALA A 53 -11.83 -11.68 23.37
C ALA A 53 -10.55 -10.95 23.80
N GLU A 54 -10.68 -10.06 24.79
CA GLU A 54 -9.57 -9.26 25.27
C GLU A 54 -8.44 -10.16 25.77
N SER A 55 -7.24 -9.97 25.22
CA SER A 55 -6.05 -10.73 25.57
C SER A 55 -4.80 -10.00 25.10
N PRO A 56 -3.61 -10.38 25.61
CA PRO A 56 -2.34 -9.87 25.06
C PRO A 56 -2.19 -10.12 23.56
N PHE A 57 -2.72 -11.23 23.04
CA PHE A 57 -2.68 -11.57 21.62
C PHE A 57 -3.57 -10.66 20.77
N GLN A 58 -4.77 -10.36 21.27
CA GLN A 58 -5.68 -9.41 20.63
C GLN A 58 -5.03 -8.01 20.54
N LYS A 59 -4.43 -7.53 21.63
CA LYS A 59 -3.69 -6.26 21.66
C LYS A 59 -2.52 -6.26 20.68
N ALA A 60 -1.79 -7.37 20.56
CA ALA A 60 -0.71 -7.52 19.59
C ALA A 60 -1.19 -7.42 18.13
N LEU A 61 -2.38 -7.94 17.80
CA LEU A 61 -2.95 -7.80 16.45
C LEU A 61 -3.28 -6.35 16.10
N VAL A 62 -3.85 -5.59 17.05
CA VAL A 62 -4.10 -4.14 16.88
C VAL A 62 -2.79 -3.39 16.65
N THR A 63 -1.78 -3.62 17.50
CA THR A 63 -0.46 -3.00 17.34
C THR A 63 0.18 -3.35 16.00
N ALA A 64 0.11 -4.61 15.58
CA ALA A 64 0.66 -5.06 14.30
C ALA A 64 0.00 -4.36 13.11
N ALA A 65 -1.33 -4.14 13.16
CA ALA A 65 -2.04 -3.39 12.14
C ALA A 65 -1.48 -1.96 12.05
N ASP A 66 -1.33 -1.27 13.19
CA ASP A 66 -0.88 0.13 13.25
C ASP A 66 0.57 0.33 12.80
N MET A 67 1.44 -0.66 13.05
CA MET A 67 2.83 -0.62 12.59
C MET A 67 2.95 -0.59 11.06
N ILE A 68 2.01 -1.19 10.32
CA ILE A 68 2.07 -1.26 8.86
C ILE A 68 1.84 0.12 8.22
N ILE A 69 0.97 0.94 8.80
CA ILE A 69 0.66 2.28 8.28
C ILE A 69 1.76 3.29 8.63
N ASN A 70 2.39 3.13 9.79
CA ASN A 70 3.39 4.05 10.32
C ASN A 70 4.83 3.62 10.04
N ARG A 71 5.05 2.63 9.17
CA ARG A 71 6.39 2.24 8.72
C ARG A 71 7.02 3.38 7.92
N MET A 72 7.69 4.30 8.62
CA MET A 72 8.72 5.12 8.02
C MET A 72 9.92 4.21 7.74
N LYS A 73 10.37 4.18 6.48
CA LYS A 73 11.69 3.66 6.11
C LYS A 73 12.69 4.80 6.14
#